data_AF-A0A2V5WXC7-F1
#
_entry.id   AF-A0A2V5WXC7-F1
#
_cell.length_a   1.000
_cell.length_b   1.000
_cell.length_c   1.000
_cell.angle_alpha   90.00
_cell.angle_beta   90.00
_cell.angle_gamma   90.00
#
_symmetry.space_group_name_H-M   'P 1'
#
loop_
_entity.id
_entity.type
_entity.pdbx_description
1 polymer ?
#
loop_
_entity_poly.entity_id
_entity_poly.type
_entity_poly.pdbx_seq_one_letter_code
_entity_poly.pdbx_strand_id
1 'polypeptide(L)'
;DSGTRPDPRKNPAVTPSSFPKLGAWMLGDPQTGDCPSCVIGDNPNWCGPQLRHNGRSNNGFADGHVESMKGFWYYTNTPWLDPASGGQ
;
A
#
# COMPACT_ATOMS: atom_id res chain seq x y z
N ASP A 1 10.66 9.97 -15.37
CA ASP A 1 9.86 9.14 -14.46
C ASP A 1 8.46 8.99 -15.03
N SER A 2 8.06 7.78 -15.41
CA SER A 2 6.84 7.48 -16.18
C SER A 2 5.77 6.71 -15.39
N GLY A 3 5.90 6.68 -14.06
CA GLY A 3 4.98 5.96 -13.18
C GLY A 3 3.60 6.61 -13.07
N THR A 4 2.58 5.82 -12.80
CA THR A 4 1.21 6.28 -12.55
C THR A 4 0.96 6.51 -11.06
N ARG A 5 0.09 7.46 -10.72
CA ARG A 5 -0.33 7.62 -9.32
C ARG A 5 -1.17 6.40 -8.88
N PRO A 6 -1.11 5.99 -7.60
CA PRO A 6 -2.04 5.01 -7.06
C PRO A 6 -3.49 5.44 -7.31
N ASP A 7 -4.36 4.48 -7.61
CA ASP A 7 -5.77 4.75 -7.92
C ASP A 7 -6.66 4.03 -6.88
N PRO A 8 -7.31 4.77 -5.97
CA PRO A 8 -8.15 4.16 -4.93
C PRO A 8 -9.39 3.46 -5.48
N ARG A 9 -9.70 3.62 -6.78
CA ARG A 9 -10.83 2.95 -7.45
C ARG A 9 -10.43 1.61 -8.07
N LYS A 10 -9.16 1.20 -7.97
CA LYS A 10 -8.64 -0.06 -8.54
C LYS A 10 -8.25 -1.04 -7.44
N ASN A 11 -8.39 -2.33 -7.74
CA ASN A 11 -7.96 -3.43 -6.88
C ASN A 11 -6.98 -4.33 -7.65
N PRO A 12 -5.66 -4.32 -7.34
CA PRO A 12 -5.01 -3.57 -6.25
C PRO A 12 -4.88 -2.06 -6.54
N ALA A 13 -4.86 -1.24 -5.48
CA ALA A 13 -4.76 0.22 -5.61
C ALA A 13 -3.36 0.69 -6.06
N VAL A 14 -2.35 -0.16 -5.91
CA VAL A 14 -0.96 0.04 -6.35
C VAL A 14 -0.60 -1.03 -7.37
N THR A 15 0.14 -0.65 -8.41
CA THR A 15 0.60 -1.56 -9.47
C THR A 15 2.10 -1.41 -9.71
N PRO A 16 2.75 -2.32 -10.47
CA PRO A 16 4.17 -2.19 -10.78
C PRO A 16 4.53 -0.92 -11.56
N SER A 17 3.56 -0.29 -12.23
CA SER A 17 3.78 1.00 -12.91
C SER A 17 3.58 2.19 -11.98
N SER A 18 3.26 1.99 -10.69
CA SER A 18 3.06 3.10 -9.77
C SER A 18 4.36 3.84 -9.46
N PHE A 19 4.29 5.16 -9.32
CA PHE A 19 5.46 5.98 -9.00
C PHE A 19 6.05 5.62 -7.61
N PRO A 20 7.35 5.28 -7.52
CA PRO A 20 8.01 5.03 -6.23
C PRO A 20 8.26 6.34 -5.48
N LYS A 21 7.84 6.42 -4.22
CA LYS A 21 8.27 7.51 -3.33
C LYS A 21 9.69 7.27 -2.84
N LEU A 22 10.51 8.32 -2.76
CA LEU A 22 11.92 8.25 -2.33
C LEU A 22 12.07 7.89 -0.84
N GLY A 23 11.04 8.11 -0.04
CA GLY A 23 10.94 7.71 1.36
C GLY A 23 9.48 7.77 1.81
N ALA A 24 9.15 6.97 2.81
CA ALA A 24 7.89 7.01 3.56
C ALA A 24 8.02 6.21 4.85
N TRP A 25 7.35 6.69 5.90
CA TRP A 25 7.44 6.14 7.25
C TRP A 25 6.09 5.60 7.76
N MET A 26 4.99 6.00 7.11
CA MET A 26 3.63 5.62 7.44
C MET A 26 2.95 4.94 6.25
N LEU A 27 2.31 3.81 6.54
CA LEU A 27 1.41 3.10 5.64
C LEU A 27 -0.03 3.55 5.95
N GLY A 28 -0.82 3.88 4.93
CA GLY A 28 -2.19 4.38 5.09
C GLY A 28 -3.12 3.84 4.02
N ASP A 29 -4.42 3.82 4.27
CA ASP A 29 -5.41 3.48 3.24
C ASP A 29 -5.56 4.66 2.26
N PRO A 30 -5.57 4.43 0.93
CA PRO A 30 -5.61 5.52 -0.05
C PRO A 30 -6.99 6.17 -0.21
N GLN A 31 -8.03 5.67 0.47
CA GLN A 31 -9.39 6.19 0.45
C GLN A 31 -9.92 6.57 1.84
N THR A 32 -9.44 5.92 2.91
CA THR A 32 -9.90 6.10 4.30
C THR A 32 -8.74 6.32 5.29
N GLY A 33 -9.05 6.71 6.53
CA GLY A 33 -8.06 6.99 7.58
C GLY A 33 -7.70 8.46 7.74
N ASP A 34 -6.61 8.74 8.46
CA ASP A 34 -6.26 10.08 8.93
C ASP A 34 -5.81 11.06 7.82
N CYS A 35 -5.14 10.57 6.77
CA CYS A 35 -4.78 11.40 5.61
C CYS A 35 -4.71 10.62 4.27
N PRO A 36 -5.86 10.31 3.64
CA PRO A 36 -5.89 9.58 2.37
C PRO A 36 -5.18 10.32 1.22
N SER A 37 -5.34 11.65 1.15
CA SER A 37 -4.67 12.49 0.15
C SER A 37 -3.14 12.49 0.29
N CYS A 38 -2.60 12.25 1.49
CA CYS A 38 -1.17 12.11 1.71
C CYS A 38 -0.62 10.83 1.07
N VAL A 39 -1.39 9.74 1.09
CA VAL A 39 -0.97 8.43 0.55
C VAL A 39 -0.81 8.49 -0.98
N ILE A 40 -1.81 9.07 -1.66
CA ILE A 40 -1.84 9.16 -3.13
C ILE A 40 -1.10 10.38 -3.71
N GLY A 41 -0.85 11.40 -2.88
CA GLY A 41 -0.14 12.62 -3.26
C GLY A 41 1.37 12.51 -3.06
N ASP A 42 2.06 13.64 -3.12
CA ASP A 42 3.53 13.70 -3.08
C ASP A 42 4.10 13.79 -1.65
N ASN A 43 3.27 13.59 -0.61
CA ASN A 43 3.71 13.63 0.78
C ASN A 43 4.75 12.52 1.05
N PRO A 44 5.95 12.86 1.55
CA PRO A 44 7.06 11.91 1.73
C PRO A 44 6.97 11.08 3.01
N ASN A 45 5.97 11.31 3.87
CA ASN A 45 5.80 10.53 5.10
C ASN A 45 4.82 9.37 4.93
N TRP A 46 3.96 9.40 3.90
CA TRP A 46 2.87 8.43 3.71
C TRP A 46 3.02 7.69 2.39
N CYS A 47 2.83 6.37 2.35
CA CYS A 47 2.80 5.60 1.10
C CYS A 47 1.90 4.36 1.18
N GLY A 48 1.66 3.74 0.03
CA GLY A 48 1.21 2.34 -0.06
C GLY A 48 2.41 1.39 -0.17
N PRO A 49 2.19 0.07 -0.26
CA PRO A 49 3.27 -0.89 -0.38
C PRO A 49 4.03 -0.74 -1.69
N GLN A 50 5.36 -0.92 -1.64
CA GLN A 50 6.16 -0.95 -2.84
C GLN A 50 6.20 -2.36 -3.44
N LEU A 51 5.51 -2.55 -4.56
CA LEU A 51 5.61 -3.77 -5.36
C LEU A 51 6.91 -3.75 -6.16
N ARG A 52 7.81 -4.69 -5.87
CA ARG A 52 9.08 -4.89 -6.59
C ARG A 52 8.99 -6.13 -7.48
N HIS A 53 10.14 -6.67 -7.91
CA HIS A 53 10.34 -7.81 -8.81
C HIS A 53 9.12 -8.74 -8.91
N ASN A 54 8.63 -8.96 -10.13
CA ASN A 54 7.45 -9.79 -10.42
C ASN A 54 6.13 -9.28 -9.79
N GLY A 55 6.04 -7.99 -9.45
CA GLY A 55 4.83 -7.34 -8.93
C GLY A 55 4.47 -7.78 -7.50
N ARG A 56 5.48 -8.02 -6.66
CA ARG A 56 5.31 -8.55 -5.29
C ARG A 56 5.91 -7.64 -4.22
N SER A 57 5.35 -7.68 -3.03
CA SER A 57 5.89 -7.09 -1.80
C SER A 57 6.35 -8.20 -0.84
N ASN A 58 7.34 -7.90 0.00
CA ASN A 58 7.70 -8.75 1.13
C ASN A 58 6.94 -8.23 2.36
N ASN A 59 6.10 -9.07 2.94
CA ASN A 59 5.24 -8.72 4.05
C ASN A 59 5.67 -9.50 5.30
N GLY A 60 5.92 -8.79 6.39
CA GLY A 60 6.12 -9.39 7.71
C GLY A 60 4.79 -9.54 8.43
N PHE A 61 4.55 -10.71 9.01
CA PHE A 61 3.35 -11.03 9.77
C PHE A 61 3.67 -11.03 11.27
N ALA A 62 2.66 -10.79 12.10
CA ALA A 62 2.81 -10.69 13.56
C ALA A 62 3.29 -11.99 14.22
N ASP A 63 3.12 -13.13 13.55
CA ASP A 63 3.60 -14.45 13.98
C ASP A 63 5.06 -14.71 13.60
N GLY A 64 5.75 -13.73 13.00
CA GLY A 64 7.16 -13.80 12.61
C GLY A 64 7.39 -14.34 11.20
N HIS A 65 6.35 -14.73 10.46
CA HIS A 65 6.50 -15.13 9.07
C HIS A 65 6.78 -13.94 8.17
N VAL A 66 7.55 -14.19 7.10
CA VAL A 66 7.72 -13.25 5.99
C VAL A 66 7.30 -13.96 4.72
N GLU A 67 6.32 -13.41 4.01
CA GLU A 67 5.88 -13.93 2.72
C GLU A 67 6.04 -12.87 1.63
N SER A 68 6.55 -13.31 0.47
CA SER A 68 6.47 -12.49 -0.74
C SER A 68 5.08 -12.67 -1.33
N MET A 69 4.27 -11.61 -1.44
CA MET A 69 2.89 -11.66 -1.95
C MET A 69 2.65 -10.64 -3.06
N LYS A 70 1.69 -10.90 -3.96
CA LYS A 70 1.19 -9.86 -4.88
C LYS A 70 0.42 -8.81 -4.07
N GLY A 71 0.24 -7.60 -4.59
CA GLY A 71 -0.45 -6.49 -3.90
C GLY A 71 -1.95 -6.67 -3.62
N PHE A 72 -2.50 -7.88 -3.70
CA PHE A 72 -3.90 -8.15 -3.40
C PHE A 72 -4.27 -7.86 -1.94
N TRP A 73 -3.31 -7.81 -1.01
CA TRP A 73 -3.60 -7.50 0.38
C TRP A 73 -3.85 -5.99 0.64
N TYR A 74 -3.56 -5.11 -0.34
CA TYR A 74 -3.71 -3.67 -0.22
C TYR A 74 -4.86 -3.15 -1.08
N TYR A 75 -6.08 -3.36 -0.58
CA TYR A 75 -7.31 -2.81 -1.14
C TYR A 75 -7.75 -1.57 -0.37
N THR A 76 -8.59 -0.74 -0.98
CA THR A 76 -9.20 0.41 -0.29
C THR A 76 -10.38 0.01 0.58
N ASN A 77 -10.58 0.74 1.68
CA ASN A 77 -11.66 0.55 2.64
C ASN A 77 -11.68 -0.86 3.26
N THR A 78 -10.51 -1.49 3.38
CA THR A 78 -10.39 -2.83 3.98
C THR A 78 -9.67 -2.77 5.32
N PRO A 79 -9.99 -3.70 6.25
CA PRO A 79 -9.56 -3.61 7.64
C PRO A 79 -8.08 -3.95 7.91
N TRP A 80 -7.20 -4.00 6.91
CA TRP A 80 -5.81 -4.40 7.13
C TRP A 80 -5.01 -3.41 8.00
N LEU A 81 -5.49 -2.17 8.19
CA LEU A 81 -4.99 -1.22 9.21
C LEU A 81 -5.79 -1.21 10.51
N ASP A 82 -6.97 -1.82 10.54
CA ASP A 82 -7.79 -1.88 11.74
C ASP A 82 -7.37 -3.12 12.55
N PRO A 83 -6.66 -2.94 13.68
CA PRO A 83 -6.23 -4.06 14.49
C PRO A 83 -7.39 -4.84 15.10
N ALA A 84 -8.59 -4.24 15.21
CA ALA A 84 -9.78 -4.92 15.71
C ALA A 84 -10.42 -5.86 14.68
N SER A 85 -10.18 -5.61 13.40
CA SER A 85 -10.84 -6.35 12.31
C SER A 85 -9.87 -7.29 11.56
N GLY A 86 -8.62 -6.88 11.35
CA GLY A 86 -7.57 -7.70 10.69
C GLY A 86 -7.91 -8.09 9.25
N GLY A 87 -6.92 -8.52 8.46
CA GLY A 87 -7.05 -8.79 7.01
C GLY A 87 -8.08 -9.87 6.64
N GLN A 88 -9.34 -9.46 6.47
CA GLN A 88 -10.45 -10.25 5.91
C GLN A 88 -10.30 -10.46 4.40
#